data_AF-A0A4U0WPE2-F1
#
_entry.id   AF-A0A4U0WPE2-F1
#
_cell.length_a   1.000
_cell.length_b   1.000
_cell.length_c   1.000
_cell.angle_alpha   90.00
_cell.angle_beta   90.00
_cell.angle_gamma   90.00
#
_symmetry.space_group_name_H-M   'P 1'
#
loop_
_entity.id
_entity.type
_entity.pdbx_description
1 polymer ?
#
loop_
_entity_poly.entity_id
_entity_poly.type
_entity_poly.pdbx_seq_one_letter_code
_entity_poly.pdbx_strand_id
1 'polypeptide(L)'
;MVKFYPSIPDDLREWMLTQHVFFTASAPLTGRHINVSPKGHPSETFAILNPNQVAYLDATGSGSETISHIYEHGNGRVTLLFTSFDAAPRILRCFCRGKVVERDDAAFPEWIKRMRAAGLETPPGAKEEEGQVGLRQGDEGWLKGIRAAVILDVFKVQTSCGFGVPLLGSEAYSPESTADVEPETHRLQKEGWNDRPTMPRWAIKQAAKRGLEPYRRGNNWRSLDGLPGLKAARRDRGQWLWFDDGKAWATGRAQQWESVLCGVVIAVIVIALLNRIGLLQMEWVS
;
A
#
# COMPACT_ATOMS: atom_id res chain seq x y z
N MET A 1 -19.11 2.35 -18.60
CA MET A 1 -19.24 3.72 -18.03
C MET A 1 -18.58 3.76 -16.65
N VAL A 2 -17.96 4.88 -16.25
CA VAL A 2 -17.37 5.01 -14.91
C VAL A 2 -18.48 5.14 -13.88
N LYS A 3 -18.37 4.44 -12.75
CA LYS A 3 -19.27 4.57 -11.59
C LYS A 3 -18.47 4.77 -10.32
N PHE A 4 -18.98 5.63 -9.43
CA PHE A 4 -18.35 5.95 -8.16
C PHE A 4 -19.25 5.51 -7.01
N TYR A 5 -18.62 5.10 -5.91
CA TYR A 5 -19.29 4.69 -4.69
C TYR A 5 -18.61 5.34 -3.48
N PRO A 6 -19.36 5.68 -2.42
CA PRO A 6 -18.79 6.19 -1.17
C PRO A 6 -18.09 5.10 -0.34
N SER A 7 -18.40 3.83 -0.59
CA SER A 7 -17.88 2.64 0.11
C SER A 7 -17.81 1.45 -0.85
N ILE A 8 -17.19 0.35 -0.43
CA ILE A 8 -17.12 -0.91 -1.18
C ILE A 8 -18.49 -1.61 -1.12
N PRO A 9 -19.21 -1.76 -2.25
CA PRO A 9 -20.44 -2.55 -2.34
C PRO A 9 -20.17 -4.06 -2.17
N ASP A 10 -21.17 -4.80 -1.70
CA ASP A 10 -21.04 -6.24 -1.42
C ASP A 10 -20.70 -7.07 -2.67
N ASP A 11 -21.30 -6.76 -3.82
CA ASP A 11 -21.00 -7.44 -5.10
C ASP A 11 -19.55 -7.23 -5.55
N LEU A 12 -18.97 -6.07 -5.22
CA LEU A 12 -17.58 -5.75 -5.55
C LEU A 12 -16.61 -6.33 -4.52
N ARG A 13 -17.02 -6.48 -3.25
CA ARG A 13 -16.23 -7.12 -2.19
C ARG A 13 -15.86 -8.55 -2.58
N GLU A 14 -16.84 -9.35 -3.00
CA GLU A 14 -16.61 -10.73 -3.42
C GLU A 14 -15.70 -10.77 -4.64
N TRP A 15 -16.01 -9.97 -5.66
CA TRP A 15 -15.22 -9.91 -6.89
C TRP A 15 -13.75 -9.50 -6.67
N MET A 16 -13.47 -8.59 -5.73
CA MET A 16 -12.09 -8.19 -5.41
C MET A 16 -11.25 -9.36 -4.89
N LEU A 17 -11.85 -10.24 -4.09
CA LEU A 17 -11.16 -11.39 -3.48
C LEU A 17 -10.91 -12.54 -4.47
N THR A 18 -11.66 -12.60 -5.58
CA THR A 18 -11.43 -13.62 -6.63
C THR A 18 -10.29 -13.25 -7.59
N GLN A 19 -9.75 -12.03 -7.51
CA GLN A 19 -8.65 -11.62 -8.39
C GLN A 19 -7.33 -12.28 -7.97
N HIS A 20 -6.41 -12.48 -8.93
CA HIS A 20 -5.10 -13.11 -8.65
C HIS A 20 -4.05 -12.11 -8.16
N VAL A 21 -4.19 -10.84 -8.55
CA VAL A 21 -3.28 -9.75 -8.24
C VAL A 21 -4.05 -8.45 -8.04
N PHE A 22 -3.61 -7.64 -7.09
CA PHE A 22 -4.00 -6.25 -6.96
C PHE A 22 -2.75 -5.36 -6.96
N PHE A 23 -2.91 -4.07 -7.23
CA PHE A 23 -1.81 -3.14 -7.27
C PHE A 23 -1.99 -2.07 -6.20
N THR A 24 -0.90 -1.69 -5.56
CA THR A 24 -0.83 -0.55 -4.66
C THR A 24 -0.12 0.59 -5.38
N ALA A 25 -0.77 1.73 -5.54
CA ALA A 25 -0.18 2.95 -6.05
C ALA A 25 -0.07 4.00 -4.93
N SER A 26 1.08 4.66 -4.85
CA SER A 26 1.35 5.72 -3.87
C SER A 26 2.39 6.69 -4.42
N ALA A 27 2.43 7.90 -3.90
CA ALA A 27 3.40 8.91 -4.33
C ALA A 27 3.76 9.79 -3.13
N PRO A 28 5.00 10.30 -3.06
CA PRO A 28 5.36 11.27 -2.05
C PRO A 28 4.62 12.60 -2.28
N LEU A 29 4.57 13.48 -1.27
CA LEU A 29 4.09 14.86 -1.45
C LEU A 29 5.12 15.69 -2.21
N THR A 30 6.40 15.40 -1.98
CA THR A 30 7.54 16.01 -2.64
C THR A 30 8.52 14.92 -3.05
N GLY A 31 8.84 14.85 -4.35
CA GLY A 31 9.72 13.81 -4.88
C GLY A 31 9.53 13.62 -6.38
N ARG A 32 10.31 12.71 -6.97
CA ARG A 32 10.28 12.46 -8.41
C ARG A 32 9.59 11.15 -8.78
N HIS A 33 9.44 10.23 -7.83
CA HIS A 33 9.03 8.87 -8.13
C HIS A 33 7.60 8.61 -7.66
N ILE A 34 6.79 8.03 -8.57
CA ILE A 34 5.48 7.47 -8.23
C ILE A 34 5.67 5.96 -8.13
N ASN A 35 5.17 5.37 -7.05
CA ASN A 35 5.27 3.94 -6.81
C ASN A 35 4.00 3.23 -7.28
N VAL A 36 4.18 2.12 -8.00
CA VAL A 36 3.14 1.13 -8.27
C VAL A 36 3.72 -0.24 -8.03
N SER A 37 3.05 -1.07 -7.22
CA SER A 37 3.56 -2.39 -6.85
C SER A 37 2.46 -3.45 -6.94
N PRO A 38 2.68 -4.57 -7.65
CA PRO A 38 1.76 -5.70 -7.61
C PRO A 38 1.84 -6.44 -6.28
N LYS A 39 0.71 -6.96 -5.83
CA LYS A 39 0.53 -7.81 -4.66
C LYS A 39 -0.30 -9.02 -5.10
N GLY A 40 0.24 -10.21 -4.96
CA GLY A 40 -0.42 -11.45 -5.35
C GLY A 40 -1.26 -12.03 -4.22
N HIS A 41 -2.14 -12.98 -4.55
CA HIS A 41 -2.96 -13.74 -3.61
C HIS A 41 -3.79 -12.85 -2.68
N PRO A 42 -4.78 -12.08 -3.20
CA PRO A 42 -5.68 -11.30 -2.36
C PRO A 42 -6.32 -12.14 -1.24
N SER A 43 -6.74 -13.39 -1.50
CA SER A 43 -7.35 -14.22 -0.45
C SER A 43 -6.43 -14.48 0.75
N GLU A 44 -5.11 -14.50 0.54
CA GLU A 44 -4.10 -14.77 1.59
C GLU A 44 -3.41 -13.50 2.13
N THR A 45 -3.52 -12.39 1.40
CA THR A 45 -2.75 -11.16 1.70
C THR A 45 -3.59 -9.91 1.87
N PHE A 46 -4.90 -9.96 1.56
CA PHE A 46 -5.81 -8.83 1.57
C PHE A 46 -7.10 -9.18 2.32
N ALA A 47 -7.58 -8.28 3.18
CA ALA A 47 -8.81 -8.46 3.93
C ALA A 47 -9.68 -7.20 3.84
N ILE A 48 -10.98 -7.40 3.59
CA ILE A 48 -11.98 -6.33 3.60
C ILE A 48 -12.68 -6.35 4.96
N LEU A 49 -12.24 -5.47 5.87
CA LEU A 49 -12.68 -5.47 7.27
C LEU A 49 -14.11 -4.93 7.42
N ASN A 50 -14.44 -3.88 6.67
CA ASN A 50 -15.77 -3.30 6.56
C ASN A 50 -15.88 -2.50 5.23
N PRO A 51 -17.05 -1.94 4.85
CA PRO A 51 -17.23 -1.24 3.57
C PRO A 51 -16.25 -0.08 3.31
N ASN A 52 -15.65 0.49 4.34
CA ASN A 52 -14.73 1.63 4.24
C ASN A 52 -13.34 1.34 4.83
N GLN A 53 -13.01 0.09 5.12
CA GLN A 53 -11.71 -0.26 5.69
C GLN A 53 -11.23 -1.61 5.18
N VAL A 54 -10.01 -1.61 4.66
CA VAL A 54 -9.33 -2.79 4.16
C VAL A 54 -7.93 -2.86 4.74
N ALA A 55 -7.32 -4.04 4.73
CA ALA A 55 -5.94 -4.20 5.14
C ALA A 55 -5.21 -5.18 4.22
N TYR A 56 -3.92 -4.97 4.02
CA TYR A 56 -3.08 -5.96 3.34
C TYR A 56 -1.78 -6.22 4.08
N LEU A 57 -1.23 -7.43 3.91
CA LEU A 57 0.05 -7.83 4.48
C LEU A 57 1.19 -7.44 3.52
N ASP A 58 2.13 -6.62 4.01
CA ASP A 58 3.32 -6.25 3.26
C ASP A 58 4.46 -7.23 3.56
N ALA A 59 4.75 -8.09 2.59
CA ALA A 59 5.86 -9.04 2.64
C ALA A 59 7.21 -8.38 2.32
N THR A 60 8.30 -9.06 2.68
CA THR A 60 9.67 -8.58 2.44
C THR A 60 9.98 -8.50 0.95
N GLY A 61 10.43 -7.32 0.53
CA GLY A 61 10.92 -7.04 -0.82
C GLY A 61 12.04 -6.00 -0.78
N SER A 62 12.61 -5.70 -1.94
CA SER A 62 13.76 -4.78 -2.08
C SER A 62 13.46 -3.34 -1.69
N GLY A 63 12.19 -2.91 -1.73
CA GLY A 63 11.77 -1.58 -1.32
C GLY A 63 10.61 -1.56 -0.33
N SER A 64 10.31 -0.38 0.19
CA SER A 64 9.17 -0.10 1.07
C SER A 64 8.48 1.23 0.74
N GLU A 65 8.47 1.63 -0.54
CA GLU A 65 8.00 2.94 -1.02
C GLU A 65 6.61 3.32 -0.48
N THR A 66 5.63 2.40 -0.54
CA THR A 66 4.28 2.68 -0.05
C THR A 66 4.24 2.94 1.46
N ILE A 67 5.06 2.22 2.24
CA ILE A 67 5.20 2.47 3.68
C ILE A 67 5.82 3.85 3.92
N SER A 68 6.85 4.22 3.17
CA SER A 68 7.47 5.53 3.24
C SER A 68 6.52 6.68 2.90
N HIS A 69 5.72 6.53 1.84
CA HIS A 69 4.69 7.51 1.47
C HIS A 69 3.57 7.60 2.51
N ILE A 70 3.27 6.52 3.22
CA ILE A 70 2.31 6.56 4.33
C ILE A 70 2.89 7.27 5.55
N TYR A 71 4.17 7.06 5.85
CA TYR A 71 4.86 7.72 6.97
C TYR A 71 5.17 9.19 6.72
N GLU A 72 5.23 9.62 5.46
CA GLU A 72 5.37 11.03 5.13
C GLU A 72 4.24 11.86 5.75
N HIS A 73 4.63 12.83 6.56
CA HIS A 73 3.71 13.63 7.35
C HIS A 73 2.70 14.37 6.47
N GLY A 74 1.40 14.12 6.71
CA GLY A 74 0.31 14.73 5.94
C GLY A 74 -0.04 14.01 4.63
N ASN A 75 0.68 12.95 4.24
CA ASN A 75 0.42 12.22 3.01
C ASN A 75 -0.59 11.08 3.21
N GLY A 76 -0.11 9.86 3.50
CA GLY A 76 -0.97 8.69 3.70
C GLY A 76 -1.70 8.20 2.45
N ARG A 77 -1.54 8.83 1.28
CA ARG A 77 -2.38 8.54 0.11
C ARG A 77 -1.98 7.22 -0.54
N VAL A 78 -2.96 6.35 -0.70
CA VAL A 78 -2.80 5.06 -1.39
C VAL A 78 -4.00 4.83 -2.29
N THR A 79 -3.77 4.28 -3.48
CA THR A 79 -4.83 3.73 -4.32
C THR A 79 -4.60 2.24 -4.49
N LEU A 80 -5.64 1.44 -4.23
CA LEU A 80 -5.66 0.05 -4.63
C LEU A 80 -6.31 -0.08 -6.00
N LEU A 81 -5.78 -0.96 -6.85
CA LEU A 81 -6.31 -1.27 -8.15
C LEU A 81 -6.51 -2.78 -8.29
N PHE A 82 -7.71 -3.18 -8.63
CA PHE A 82 -8.07 -4.55 -9.01
C PHE A 82 -8.47 -4.55 -10.47
N THR A 83 -8.07 -5.58 -11.21
CA THR A 83 -8.36 -5.72 -12.63
C THR A 83 -8.80 -7.13 -12.93
N SER A 84 -9.88 -7.26 -13.70
CA SER A 84 -10.33 -8.52 -14.26
C SER A 84 -9.35 -8.97 -15.33
N PHE A 85 -8.99 -10.25 -15.32
CA PHE A 85 -8.31 -10.93 -16.43
C PHE A 85 -9.25 -11.91 -17.15
N ASP A 86 -10.53 -11.89 -16.79
CA ASP A 86 -11.59 -12.75 -17.34
C ASP A 86 -12.37 -12.03 -18.44
N ALA A 87 -13.34 -12.74 -19.03
CA ALA A 87 -14.17 -12.27 -20.15
C ALA A 87 -14.78 -10.87 -19.95
N ALA A 88 -15.18 -10.53 -18.71
CA ALA A 88 -15.75 -9.22 -18.40
C ALA A 88 -14.65 -8.20 -18.07
N PRO A 89 -14.43 -7.14 -18.89
CA PRO A 89 -13.39 -6.16 -18.65
C PRO A 89 -13.80 -5.21 -17.52
N ARG A 90 -13.31 -5.47 -16.30
CA ARG A 90 -13.59 -4.66 -15.11
C ARG A 90 -12.31 -4.16 -14.45
N ILE A 91 -12.30 -2.87 -14.13
CA ILE A 91 -11.28 -2.24 -13.28
C ILE A 91 -11.98 -1.64 -12.08
N LEU A 92 -11.44 -1.87 -10.88
CA LEU A 92 -11.88 -1.28 -9.63
C LEU A 92 -10.73 -0.55 -8.95
N ARG A 93 -10.98 0.67 -8.47
CA ARG A 93 -10.05 1.44 -7.65
C ARG A 93 -10.65 1.75 -6.29
N CYS A 94 -9.88 1.53 -5.22
CA CYS A 94 -10.17 2.06 -3.90
C CYS A 94 -9.20 3.21 -3.61
N PHE A 95 -9.73 4.40 -3.35
CA PHE A 95 -8.93 5.56 -2.92
C PHE A 95 -8.92 5.61 -1.41
N CYS A 96 -7.72 5.60 -0.83
CA CYS A 96 -7.53 5.34 0.58
C CYS A 96 -6.58 6.34 1.26
N ARG A 97 -6.70 6.43 2.58
CA ARG A 97 -5.63 6.89 3.46
C ARG A 97 -5.11 5.72 4.27
N GLY A 98 -3.78 5.63 4.40
CA GLY A 98 -3.13 4.48 5.01
C GLY A 98 -2.54 4.74 6.38
N LYS A 99 -2.42 3.65 7.15
CA LYS A 99 -1.62 3.52 8.36
C LYS A 99 -0.83 2.22 8.28
N VAL A 100 0.39 2.23 8.80
CA VAL A 100 1.25 1.04 8.86
C VAL A 100 1.35 0.57 10.30
N VAL A 101 1.15 -0.74 10.49
CA VAL A 101 1.43 -1.45 11.74
C VAL A 101 2.55 -2.44 11.43
N GLU A 102 3.76 -2.11 11.85
CA GLU A 102 4.93 -2.97 11.63
C GLU A 102 4.84 -4.24 12.48
N ARG A 103 5.54 -5.30 12.05
CA ARG A 103 5.54 -6.60 12.73
C ARG A 103 5.96 -6.50 14.21
N ASP A 104 6.91 -5.62 14.52
CA ASP A 104 7.43 -5.44 15.88
C ASP A 104 6.49 -4.61 16.77
N ASP A 105 5.43 -4.01 16.20
CA ASP A 105 4.41 -3.25 16.92
C ASP A 105 3.51 -4.18 17.75
N ALA A 106 3.18 -3.77 18.97
CA ALA A 106 2.31 -4.51 19.88
C ALA A 106 0.89 -4.71 19.32
N ALA A 107 0.42 -3.83 18.43
CA ALA A 107 -0.89 -3.94 17.80
C ALA A 107 -0.92 -4.98 16.67
N PHE A 108 0.23 -5.44 16.16
CA PHE A 108 0.29 -6.32 14.99
C PHE A 108 -0.50 -7.63 15.15
N PRO A 109 -0.39 -8.40 16.26
CA PRO A 109 -1.14 -9.64 16.42
C PRO A 109 -2.66 -9.44 16.39
N GLU A 110 -3.15 -8.35 16.97
CA GLU A 110 -4.57 -8.01 16.97
C GLU A 110 -5.07 -7.68 15.56
N TRP A 111 -4.26 -7.02 14.72
CA TRP A 111 -4.60 -6.79 13.32
C TRP A 111 -4.66 -8.10 12.51
N ILE A 112 -3.74 -9.04 12.75
CA ILE A 112 -3.81 -10.37 12.12
C ILE A 112 -5.11 -11.08 12.50
N LYS A 113 -5.50 -11.06 13.78
CA LYS A 113 -6.76 -11.63 14.25
C LYS A 113 -7.97 -11.02 13.54
N ARG A 114 -8.00 -9.69 13.39
CA ARG A 114 -9.07 -8.97 12.67
C ARG A 114 -9.14 -9.34 11.19
N MET A 115 -7.98 -9.44 10.53
CA MET A 115 -7.91 -9.82 9.12
C MET A 115 -8.41 -11.27 8.93
N ARG A 116 -8.03 -12.20 9.81
CA ARG A 116 -8.56 -13.58 9.81
C ARG A 116 -10.06 -13.64 10.03
N ALA A 117 -10.58 -12.87 10.99
CA ALA A 117 -12.02 -12.76 11.22
C ALA A 117 -12.77 -12.20 9.99
N ALA A 118 -12.08 -11.44 9.14
CA ALA A 118 -12.60 -10.91 7.88
C ALA A 118 -12.35 -11.82 6.65
N GLY A 119 -11.92 -13.07 6.87
CA GLY A 119 -11.77 -14.08 5.82
C GLY A 119 -10.39 -14.20 5.19
N LEU A 120 -9.33 -13.65 5.81
CA LEU A 120 -7.95 -13.88 5.36
C LEU A 120 -7.60 -15.36 5.48
N GLU A 121 -7.28 -15.99 4.35
CA GLU A 121 -6.92 -17.40 4.26
C GLU A 121 -5.48 -17.66 4.73
N THR A 122 -5.25 -18.86 5.29
CA THR A 122 -3.89 -19.35 5.56
C THR A 122 -3.34 -20.02 4.31
N PRO A 123 -2.13 -19.66 3.83
CA PRO A 123 -1.55 -20.27 2.64
C PRO A 123 -1.42 -21.80 2.76
N PRO A 124 -1.70 -22.56 1.68
CA PRO A 124 -1.50 -24.01 1.67
C PRO A 124 -0.04 -24.37 2.01
N GLY A 125 0.17 -25.19 3.05
CA GLY A 125 1.50 -25.65 3.49
C GLY A 125 2.14 -24.85 4.62
N ALA A 126 1.46 -23.82 5.13
CA ALA A 126 1.82 -23.11 6.36
C ALA A 126 1.53 -23.93 7.64
N LYS A 127 1.98 -25.19 7.70
CA LYS A 127 1.83 -26.00 8.92
C LYS A 127 2.59 -25.35 10.08
N GLU A 128 1.98 -25.38 11.26
CA GLU A 128 2.59 -25.02 12.55
C GLU A 128 3.76 -25.97 12.82
N GLU A 129 4.99 -25.54 12.54
CA GLU A 129 6.18 -26.27 13.02
C GLU A 129 6.53 -25.75 14.41
N GLU A 130 6.11 -26.49 15.44
CA GLU A 130 6.58 -26.31 16.81
C GLU A 130 8.11 -26.45 16.87
N GLY A 131 8.80 -25.46 17.44
CA GLY A 131 10.13 -25.70 18.01
C GLY A 131 11.37 -25.31 17.19
N GLN A 132 11.33 -24.32 16.28
CA GLN A 132 12.56 -23.76 15.69
C GLN A 132 12.91 -22.33 16.16
N VAL A 133 14.17 -22.22 16.59
CA VAL A 133 14.89 -21.09 17.18
C VAL A 133 14.57 -19.73 16.52
N GLY A 134 13.91 -18.84 17.26
CA GLY A 134 13.67 -17.44 16.88
C GLY A 134 12.20 -17.02 16.76
N LEU A 135 11.26 -17.89 17.15
CA LEU A 135 9.84 -17.57 17.21
C LEU A 135 9.52 -16.69 18.44
N ARG A 136 8.74 -15.61 18.27
CA ARG A 136 7.80 -15.24 19.32
C ARG A 136 6.76 -16.36 19.37
N GLN A 137 6.50 -16.89 20.57
CA GLN A 137 5.61 -18.04 20.77
C GLN A 137 4.25 -17.77 20.10
N GLY A 138 3.86 -18.57 19.08
CA GLY A 138 2.56 -18.49 18.40
C GLY A 138 2.53 -18.01 16.93
N ASP A 139 3.67 -17.70 16.30
CA ASP A 139 3.69 -17.23 14.89
C ASP A 139 3.76 -18.39 13.87
N GLU A 140 2.80 -18.47 12.94
CA GLU A 140 2.81 -19.38 11.78
C GLU A 140 3.98 -19.07 10.81
N GLY A 141 4.64 -20.11 10.27
CA GLY A 141 5.90 -19.98 9.53
C GLY A 141 5.90 -19.05 8.30
N TRP A 142 4.76 -18.92 7.61
CA TRP A 142 4.63 -18.03 6.45
C TRP A 142 4.59 -16.55 6.83
N LEU A 143 4.12 -16.22 8.03
CA LEU A 143 4.11 -14.85 8.52
C LEU A 143 5.52 -14.29 8.62
N LYS A 144 6.57 -15.12 8.77
CA LYS A 144 7.98 -14.69 8.91
C LYS A 144 8.44 -13.70 7.82
N GLY A 145 7.91 -13.83 6.60
CA GLY A 145 8.18 -12.92 5.50
C GLY A 145 7.54 -11.54 5.62
N ILE A 146 6.48 -11.40 6.42
CA ILE A 146 5.71 -10.17 6.60
C ILE A 146 6.48 -9.16 7.44
N ARG A 147 6.45 -7.91 6.99
CA ARG A 147 7.09 -6.73 7.58
C ARG A 147 6.10 -5.84 8.30
N ALA A 148 4.89 -5.70 7.74
CA ALA A 148 3.84 -4.87 8.29
C ALA A 148 2.46 -5.29 7.78
N ALA A 149 1.42 -4.90 8.51
CA ALA A 149 0.07 -4.79 8.01
C ALA A 149 -0.15 -3.32 7.60
N VAL A 150 -0.69 -3.11 6.39
CA VAL A 150 -1.05 -1.79 5.88
C VAL A 150 -2.56 -1.67 5.92
N ILE A 151 -3.04 -0.81 6.81
CA ILE A 151 -4.46 -0.56 7.07
C ILE A 151 -4.85 0.65 6.23
N LEU A 152 -5.95 0.54 5.48
CA LEU A 152 -6.38 1.53 4.52
C LEU A 152 -7.84 1.89 4.76
N ASP A 153 -8.09 3.16 5.08
CA ASP A 153 -9.42 3.73 5.17
C ASP A 153 -9.85 4.20 3.78
N VAL A 154 -10.86 3.54 3.22
CA VAL A 154 -11.40 3.78 1.88
C VAL A 154 -12.43 4.89 1.94
N PHE A 155 -12.18 6.01 1.25
CA PHE A 155 -13.12 7.15 1.21
C PHE A 155 -13.87 7.25 -0.13
N LYS A 156 -13.43 6.50 -1.15
CA LYS A 156 -14.08 6.47 -2.46
C LYS A 156 -13.71 5.21 -3.22
N VAL A 157 -14.68 4.62 -3.90
CA VAL A 157 -14.49 3.49 -4.82
C VAL A 157 -14.91 3.92 -6.23
N GLN A 158 -14.21 3.40 -7.24
CA GLN A 158 -14.52 3.64 -8.64
C GLN A 158 -14.45 2.35 -9.42
N THR A 159 -15.46 2.08 -10.24
CA THR A 159 -15.43 1.04 -11.26
C THR A 159 -15.42 1.65 -12.65
N SER A 160 -14.68 1.02 -13.56
CA SER A 160 -14.65 1.39 -14.98
C SER A 160 -14.47 0.16 -15.86
N CYS A 161 -15.00 0.19 -17.08
CA CYS A 161 -14.62 -0.77 -18.11
C CYS A 161 -13.15 -0.52 -18.47
N GLY A 162 -12.30 -1.54 -18.37
CA GLY A 162 -10.88 -1.40 -18.72
C GLY A 162 -10.72 -1.25 -20.23
N PHE A 163 -9.89 -0.31 -20.68
CA PHE A 163 -9.43 -0.29 -22.07
C PHE A 163 -8.48 -1.48 -22.26
N GLY A 164 -8.97 -2.56 -22.86
CA GLY A 164 -8.15 -3.66 -23.37
C GLY A 164 -7.26 -4.37 -22.35
N VAL A 165 -7.75 -4.63 -21.12
CA VAL A 165 -7.04 -5.60 -20.26
C VAL A 165 -7.14 -6.96 -20.96
N PRO A 166 -6.01 -7.56 -21.37
CA PRO A 166 -6.05 -8.78 -22.15
C PRO A 166 -6.56 -9.95 -21.30
N LEU A 167 -7.24 -10.89 -21.96
CA LEU A 167 -7.56 -12.18 -21.38
C LEU A 167 -6.26 -12.95 -21.11
N LEU A 168 -6.19 -13.64 -19.97
CA LEU A 168 -5.06 -14.51 -19.67
C LEU A 168 -5.49 -15.98 -19.82
N GLY A 169 -5.01 -16.66 -20.86
CA GLY A 169 -5.27 -18.08 -21.13
C GLY A 169 -4.30 -18.67 -22.16
N SER A 170 -4.16 -19.99 -22.22
CA SER A 170 -3.25 -20.70 -23.15
C SER A 170 -3.74 -20.73 -24.60
N GLU A 171 -4.99 -20.36 -24.86
CA GLU A 171 -5.55 -20.14 -26.19
C GLU A 171 -6.18 -18.74 -26.22
N ALA A 172 -5.59 -17.84 -26.98
CA ALA A 172 -6.15 -16.52 -27.21
C ALA A 172 -7.45 -16.67 -28.02
N TYR A 173 -8.59 -16.49 -27.34
CA TYR A 173 -9.92 -16.11 -27.87
C TYR A 173 -10.22 -16.43 -29.35
N SER A 174 -11.12 -17.40 -29.61
CA SER A 174 -11.83 -17.53 -30.89
C SER A 174 -13.26 -16.97 -30.76
N PRO A 175 -13.70 -16.04 -31.63
CA PRO A 175 -14.98 -15.31 -31.49
C PRO A 175 -16.25 -16.13 -31.76
N GLU A 176 -16.16 -17.43 -32.05
CA GLU A 176 -17.30 -18.24 -32.54
C GLU A 176 -18.09 -18.98 -31.44
N SER A 177 -17.66 -18.97 -30.16
CA SER A 177 -18.19 -19.90 -29.15
C SER A 177 -19.16 -19.36 -28.09
N THR A 178 -19.63 -18.11 -28.17
CA THR A 178 -20.33 -17.47 -27.03
C THR A 178 -21.83 -17.16 -27.22
N ALA A 179 -22.56 -17.90 -28.05
CA ALA A 179 -24.00 -17.69 -28.15
C ALA A 179 -24.79 -18.16 -26.90
N ASP A 180 -24.33 -19.20 -26.17
CA ASP A 180 -25.21 -19.88 -25.19
C ASP A 180 -24.53 -20.30 -23.87
N VAL A 181 -23.65 -19.47 -23.29
CA VAL A 181 -23.00 -19.83 -22.01
C VAL A 181 -23.63 -19.06 -20.84
N GLU A 182 -24.33 -19.79 -19.97
CA GLU A 182 -24.98 -19.30 -18.74
C GLU A 182 -24.00 -18.66 -17.73
N PRO A 183 -24.48 -17.78 -16.83
CA PRO A 183 -23.62 -16.97 -15.95
C PRO A 183 -22.83 -17.76 -14.88
N GLU A 184 -23.12 -19.04 -14.66
CA GLU A 184 -22.47 -19.84 -13.60
C GLU A 184 -21.05 -20.30 -13.93
N THR A 185 -20.61 -20.23 -15.19
CA THR A 185 -19.28 -20.71 -15.62
C THR A 185 -18.15 -19.70 -15.49
N HIS A 186 -18.32 -18.63 -14.69
CA HIS A 186 -17.22 -17.70 -14.35
C HIS A 186 -16.09 -18.32 -13.48
N ARG A 187 -16.10 -19.64 -13.26
CA ARG A 187 -15.00 -20.40 -12.62
C ARG A 187 -13.92 -20.93 -13.58
N LEU A 188 -14.07 -20.73 -14.88
CA LEU A 188 -13.05 -21.04 -15.89
C LEU A 188 -11.95 -19.95 -15.82
N GLN A 189 -10.66 -20.18 -15.59
CA GLN A 189 -9.81 -21.36 -15.51
C GLN A 189 -8.60 -20.96 -14.63
N LYS A 190 -8.33 -21.71 -13.55
CA LYS A 190 -7.08 -21.63 -12.77
C LYS A 190 -5.82 -22.03 -13.57
N GLU A 191 -5.97 -22.42 -14.84
CA GLU A 191 -4.99 -23.19 -15.61
C GLU A 191 -3.83 -22.36 -16.20
N GLY A 192 -3.78 -21.03 -15.98
CA GLY A 192 -2.68 -20.17 -16.43
C GLY A 192 -1.83 -19.53 -15.32
N TRP A 193 -2.31 -19.54 -14.07
CA TRP A 193 -1.65 -18.87 -12.96
C TRP A 193 -0.87 -19.88 -12.12
N ASN A 194 0.46 -19.87 -12.28
CA ASN A 194 1.37 -20.63 -11.43
C ASN A 194 2.03 -19.71 -10.41
N ASP A 195 1.94 -20.07 -9.14
CA ASP A 195 2.63 -19.34 -8.08
C ASP A 195 4.13 -19.35 -8.29
N ARG A 196 4.77 -18.21 -8.02
CA ARG A 196 6.23 -18.14 -8.03
C ARG A 196 6.75 -18.58 -6.66
N PRO A 197 7.33 -19.79 -6.52
CA PRO A 197 7.85 -20.22 -5.23
C PRO A 197 9.14 -19.47 -4.85
N THR A 198 9.69 -18.65 -5.74
CA THR A 198 10.97 -17.94 -5.56
C THR A 198 10.95 -17.00 -4.35
N MET A 199 9.88 -16.25 -4.14
CA MET A 199 9.78 -15.28 -3.04
C MET A 199 9.61 -15.98 -1.68
N PRO A 200 8.67 -16.94 -1.51
CA PRO A 200 8.60 -17.75 -0.30
C PRO A 200 9.89 -18.51 -0.01
N ARG A 201 10.49 -19.17 -1.01
CA ARG A 201 11.77 -19.90 -0.84
C ARG A 201 12.91 -18.97 -0.46
N TRP A 202 13.00 -17.78 -1.05
CA TRP A 202 13.99 -16.78 -0.68
C TRP A 202 13.76 -16.30 0.76
N ALA A 203 12.52 -15.99 1.13
CA ALA A 203 12.18 -15.56 2.48
C ALA A 203 12.52 -16.63 3.52
N ILE A 204 12.17 -17.90 3.27
CA ILE A 204 12.52 -19.05 4.12
C ILE A 204 14.04 -19.24 4.20
N LYS A 205 14.75 -19.16 3.07
CA LYS A 205 16.22 -19.27 3.02
C LYS A 205 16.92 -18.16 3.81
N GLN A 206 16.42 -16.92 3.71
CA GLN A 206 16.94 -15.79 4.47
C GLN A 206 16.57 -15.91 5.95
N ALA A 207 15.34 -16.31 6.25
CA ALA A 207 14.86 -16.60 7.59
C ALA A 207 15.68 -17.67 8.32
N ALA A 208 16.09 -18.73 7.62
CA ALA A 208 16.95 -19.79 8.15
C ALA A 208 18.38 -19.30 8.42
N LYS A 209 18.83 -18.27 7.70
CA LYS A 209 20.16 -17.66 7.85
C LYS A 209 20.19 -16.41 8.74
N ARG A 210 19.07 -16.03 9.40
CA ARG A 210 18.90 -14.74 10.08
C ARG A 210 19.21 -13.51 9.20
N GLY A 211 18.97 -13.62 7.89
CA GLY A 211 19.33 -12.62 6.88
C GLY A 211 18.22 -11.60 6.56
N LEU A 212 16.99 -11.79 7.07
CA LEU A 212 15.88 -10.88 6.79
C LEU A 212 16.07 -9.52 7.46
N GLU A 213 16.48 -9.49 8.72
CA GLU A 213 16.71 -8.27 9.50
C GLU A 213 17.87 -7.44 8.90
N PRO A 214 19.07 -8.00 8.62
CA PRO A 214 20.12 -7.28 7.92
C PRO A 214 19.69 -6.76 6.54
N TYR A 215 18.90 -7.53 5.79
CA TYR A 215 18.40 -7.11 4.48
C TYR A 215 17.42 -5.93 4.60
N ARG A 216 16.46 -6.00 5.53
CA ARG A 216 15.50 -4.92 5.80
C ARG A 216 16.22 -3.66 6.26
N ARG A 217 17.21 -3.79 7.16
CA ARG A 217 18.09 -2.71 7.61
C ARG A 217 18.87 -2.04 6.47
N GLY A 218 19.25 -2.79 5.44
CA GLY A 218 19.94 -2.26 4.27
C GLY A 218 19.01 -1.58 3.26
N ASN A 219 17.84 -2.17 3.00
CA ASN A 219 17.04 -1.86 1.81
C ASN A 219 15.69 -1.19 2.11
N ASN A 220 15.22 -1.18 3.36
CA ASN A 220 13.85 -0.72 3.69
C ASN A 220 13.82 0.41 4.72
N TRP A 221 14.97 1.00 5.04
CA TRP A 221 15.07 2.11 5.98
C TRP A 221 14.76 3.48 5.35
N ARG A 222 14.80 3.59 4.01
CA ARG A 222 14.43 4.79 3.23
C ARG A 222 13.82 4.45 1.87
N SER A 223 13.07 5.41 1.31
CA SER A 223 12.57 5.37 -0.05
C SER A 223 13.59 5.86 -1.10
N LEU A 224 13.25 5.72 -2.38
CA LEU A 224 14.02 6.27 -3.51
C LEU A 224 14.18 7.79 -3.42
N ASP A 225 13.14 8.49 -2.98
CA ASP A 225 13.16 9.95 -2.76
C ASP A 225 13.72 10.34 -1.37
N GLY A 226 14.27 9.38 -0.62
CA GLY A 226 14.94 9.61 0.65
C GLY A 226 14.01 9.78 1.87
N LEU A 227 12.71 9.50 1.71
CA LEU A 227 11.74 9.52 2.80
C LEU A 227 12.02 8.40 3.82
N PRO A 228 11.64 8.59 5.09
CA PRO A 228 11.79 7.54 6.09
C PRO A 228 11.05 6.25 5.73
N GLY A 229 11.70 5.09 5.89
CA GLY A 229 11.13 3.75 5.68
C GLY A 229 10.70 3.07 6.97
N LEU A 230 10.78 1.74 7.01
CA LEU A 230 10.42 0.90 8.17
C LEU A 230 11.13 1.38 9.44
N LYS A 231 10.36 1.62 10.49
CA LYS A 231 10.86 2.06 11.81
C LYS A 231 11.76 1.01 12.42
N ALA A 232 11.42 -0.28 12.32
CA ALA A 232 12.28 -1.37 12.78
C ALA A 232 13.66 -1.32 12.10
N ALA A 233 13.68 -1.25 10.76
CA ALA A 233 14.92 -1.15 9.98
C ALA A 233 15.75 0.10 10.33
N ARG A 234 15.09 1.22 10.65
CA ARG A 234 15.74 2.48 11.06
C ARG A 234 16.32 2.39 12.47
N ARG A 235 15.59 1.80 13.43
CA ARG A 235 16.10 1.52 14.79
C ARG A 235 17.34 0.64 14.75
N ASP A 236 17.34 -0.38 13.90
CA ASP A 236 18.49 -1.28 13.70
C ASP A 236 19.72 -0.58 13.11
N ARG A 237 19.54 0.60 12.51
CA ARG A 237 20.63 1.48 12.05
C ARG A 237 21.05 2.52 13.09
N GLY A 238 20.45 2.52 14.28
CA GLY A 238 20.71 3.51 15.33
C GLY A 238 20.09 4.89 15.05
N GLN A 239 19.08 4.98 14.18
CA GLN A 239 18.41 6.24 13.91
C GLN A 239 17.54 6.70 15.09
N TRP A 240 17.57 8.01 15.33
CA TRP A 240 16.67 8.67 16.28
C TRP A 240 15.40 9.05 15.52
N LEU A 241 14.39 8.18 15.57
CA LEU A 241 13.21 8.27 14.69
C LEU A 241 12.59 9.67 14.65
N TRP A 242 12.36 10.30 15.80
CA TRP A 242 11.74 11.62 15.87
C TRP A 242 12.60 12.72 15.24
N PHE A 243 13.92 12.65 15.40
CA PHE A 243 14.86 13.62 14.83
C PHE A 243 14.94 13.47 13.31
N ASP A 244 15.08 12.23 12.83
CA ASP A 244 15.13 11.93 11.39
C ASP A 244 13.79 12.24 10.69
N ASP A 245 12.66 11.98 11.36
CA ASP A 245 11.33 12.33 10.83
C ASP A 245 11.15 13.85 10.78
N GLY A 246 11.58 14.57 11.83
CA GLY A 246 11.58 16.04 11.83
C GLY A 246 12.47 16.64 10.74
N LYS A 247 13.65 16.06 10.51
CA LYS A 247 14.56 16.46 9.43
C LYS A 247 13.94 16.20 8.05
N ALA A 248 13.33 15.05 7.83
CA ALA A 248 12.67 14.70 6.57
C ALA A 248 11.50 15.66 6.29
N TRP A 249 10.67 15.94 7.30
CA TRP A 249 9.60 16.92 7.21
C TRP A 249 10.10 18.32 6.85
N ALA A 250 11.13 18.81 7.55
CA ALA A 250 11.70 20.13 7.29
C ALA A 250 12.28 20.24 5.87
N THR A 251 12.94 19.17 5.40
CA THR A 251 13.50 19.11 4.05
C THR A 251 12.41 19.13 2.99
N GLY A 252 11.33 18.35 3.16
CA GLY A 252 10.17 18.38 2.25
C GLY A 252 9.50 19.75 2.21
N ARG A 253 9.39 20.44 3.35
CA ARG A 253 8.83 21.80 3.41
C ARG A 253 9.71 22.82 2.69
N ALA A 254 11.02 22.70 2.80
CA ALA A 254 11.98 23.56 2.11
C ALA A 254 11.92 23.40 0.59
N GLN A 255 11.55 22.21 0.09
CA GLN A 255 11.37 21.98 -1.35
C GLN A 255 10.14 22.69 -1.92
N GLN A 256 9.18 23.12 -1.09
CA GLN A 256 8.00 23.90 -1.49
C GLN A 256 8.27 25.41 -1.41
N TRP A 257 9.39 25.87 -1.95
CA TRP A 257 9.83 27.27 -1.89
C TRP A 257 8.84 28.23 -2.57
N GLU A 258 8.16 27.79 -3.63
CA GLU A 258 7.13 28.58 -4.33
C GLU A 258 5.99 28.98 -3.39
N SER A 259 5.48 28.04 -2.59
CA SER A 259 4.43 28.31 -1.61
C SER A 259 4.88 29.30 -0.53
N VAL A 260 6.16 29.22 -0.12
CA VAL A 260 6.74 30.18 0.84
C VAL A 260 6.84 31.57 0.21
N LEU A 261 7.32 31.65 -1.03
CA LEU A 261 7.41 32.91 -1.77
C LEU A 261 6.03 33.54 -1.96
N CYS A 262 5.03 32.77 -2.38
CA CYS A 262 3.64 33.24 -2.47
C CYS A 262 3.13 33.79 -1.14
N GLY A 263 3.42 33.11 -0.02
CA GLY A 263 3.04 33.58 1.32
C GLY A 263 3.69 34.92 1.68
N VAL A 264 4.99 35.08 1.40
CA VAL A 264 5.71 36.35 1.61
C VAL A 264 5.13 37.47 0.75
N VAL A 265 4.88 37.20 -0.53
CA VAL A 265 4.28 38.19 -1.45
C VAL A 265 2.90 38.63 -0.96
N ILE A 266 2.05 37.69 -0.56
CA ILE A 266 0.73 37.99 0.01
C ILE A 266 0.87 38.83 1.29
N ALA A 267 1.80 38.48 2.18
CA ALA A 267 2.03 39.24 3.41
C ALA A 267 2.47 40.69 3.12
N VAL A 268 3.38 40.90 2.16
CA VAL A 268 3.81 42.25 1.73
C VAL A 268 2.63 43.04 1.16
N ILE A 269 1.80 42.42 0.32
CA ILE A 269 0.61 43.07 -0.24
C ILE A 269 -0.38 43.47 0.87
N VAL A 270 -0.63 42.57 1.83
CA VAL A 270 -1.52 42.83 2.97
C VAL A 270 -0.98 43.97 3.83
N ILE A 271 0.31 43.96 4.17
CA ILE A 271 0.96 45.03 4.94
C ILE A 271 0.84 46.37 4.20
N ALA A 272 1.11 46.39 2.90
CA ALA A 272 0.98 47.60 2.08
C ALA A 272 -0.46 48.13 2.04
N LEU A 273 -1.46 47.24 1.93
CA LEU A 273 -2.87 47.61 1.96
C LEU A 273 -3.30 48.16 3.33
N LEU A 274 -2.92 47.49 4.41
CA LEU A 274 -3.20 47.93 5.78
C LEU A 274 -2.57 49.28 6.09
N ASN A 275 -1.35 49.51 5.59
CA ASN A 275 -0.68 50.80 5.68
C ASN A 275 -1.42 51.89 4.90
N ARG A 276 -1.88 51.57 3.68
CA ARG A 276 -2.62 52.52 2.84
C ARG A 276 -3.96 52.96 3.43
N ILE A 277 -4.67 52.06 4.13
CA ILE A 277 -5.96 52.36 4.75
C ILE A 277 -5.82 52.89 6.20
N GLY A 278 -4.60 53.13 6.67
CA GLY A 278 -4.33 53.72 7.98
C GLY A 278 -4.55 52.78 9.16
N LEU A 279 -4.72 51.48 8.93
CA LEU A 279 -4.87 50.48 9.99
C LEU A 279 -3.52 49.99 10.54
N LEU A 280 -2.42 50.30 9.85
CA LEU A 280 -1.06 49.99 10.26
C LEU A 280 -0.18 51.19 9.91
N GLN A 281 0.65 51.68 10.82
CA GLN A 281 1.63 52.74 10.49
C GLN A 281 3.01 52.11 10.46
N MET A 282 3.63 52.04 9.28
CA MET A 282 5.03 51.64 9.17
C MET A 282 5.94 52.87 9.20
N GLU A 283 6.64 53.06 10.32
CA GLU A 283 7.77 53.98 10.38
C GLU A 283 8.99 53.29 9.77
N TRP A 284 9.46 53.79 8.63
CA TRP A 284 10.71 53.32 8.04
C TRP A 284 11.86 53.88 8.86
N VAL A 285 12.62 53.00 9.50
CA VAL A 285 13.89 53.38 10.16
C VAL A 285 14.88 53.73 9.04
N SER A 286 15.10 55.03 8.84
CA SER A 286 16.10 55.60 7.93
C SER A 286 17.51 55.41 8.44
#